data_AF-A0A6L7MNG4-F1
#
_entry.id   AF-A0A6L7MNG4-F1
#
_cell.length_a   1.000
_cell.length_b   1.000
_cell.length_c   1.000
_cell.angle_alpha   90.00
_cell.angle_beta   90.00
_cell.angle_gamma   90.00
#
_symmetry.space_group_name_H-M   'P 1'
#
loop_
_entity.id
_entity.type
_entity.pdbx_description
1 polymer ?
#
loop_
_entity_poly.entity_id
_entity_poly.type
_entity_poly.pdbx_seq_one_letter_code
_entity_poly.pdbx_strand_id
1 'polypeptide(L)'
;FPTAPDLAIEVITPNDRLTRVNEKVRDWLDAGTRMVVVVNPRRRDATVHLPNEDPVTFTEEDTLDGGDVVPGWEMPVKNIFN
;
A
#
# COMPACT_ATOMS: atom_id res chain seq x y z
N PHE A 1 18.83 3.69 -0.86
CA PHE A 1 18.60 4.11 0.54
C PHE A 1 19.29 3.13 1.44
N PRO A 2 19.99 3.56 2.51
CA PRO A 2 20.80 2.63 3.32
C PRO A 2 19.95 1.58 4.07
N THR A 3 18.65 1.82 4.23
CA THR A 3 17.66 0.88 4.76
C THR A 3 16.31 1.04 4.04
N ALA A 4 15.51 -0.03 3.96
CA ALA A 4 14.13 0.05 3.48
C ALA A 4 13.27 0.87 4.46
N PRO A 5 12.23 1.58 3.95
CA PRO A 5 11.28 2.28 4.81
C PRO A 5 10.38 1.29 5.55
N ASP A 6 9.80 1.70 6.67
CA ASP A 6 8.78 0.89 7.35
C ASP A 6 7.47 0.78 6.55
N LEU A 7 7.06 1.89 5.93
CA LEU A 7 5.89 2.02 5.07
C LEU A 7 6.31 2.54 3.70
N ALA A 8 5.88 1.87 2.62
CA ALA A 8 5.97 2.36 1.25
C ALA A 8 4.58 2.53 0.63
N ILE A 9 4.40 3.59 -0.16
CA ILE A 9 3.16 3.85 -0.90
C ILE A 9 3.49 3.81 -2.39
N GLU A 10 2.76 3.00 -3.15
CA GLU A 10 2.81 2.96 -4.61
C GLU A 10 1.46 3.38 -5.17
N VAL A 11 1.44 4.45 -5.96
CA VAL A 11 0.22 4.91 -6.63
C VAL A 11 0.26 4.45 -8.07
N ILE A 12 -0.66 3.56 -8.46
CA ILE A 12 -0.66 3.03 -9.82
C ILE A 12 -1.17 4.07 -10.81
N THR A 13 -0.52 4.15 -11.96
CA THR A 13 -0.95 4.98 -13.09
C THR A 13 -1.76 4.17 -14.10
N PRO A 14 -2.56 4.81 -14.97
CA PRO A 14 -3.38 4.09 -15.97
C PRO A 14 -2.58 3.16 -16.90
N ASN A 15 -1.29 3.42 -17.10
CA ASN A 15 -0.41 2.67 -18.00
C ASN A 15 0.46 1.64 -17.28
N ASP A 16 0.38 1.55 -15.95
CA ASP A 16 1.17 0.58 -15.21
C ASP A 16 0.67 -0.84 -15.49
N ARG A 17 1.64 -1.73 -15.73
CA ARG A 17 1.38 -3.16 -15.80
C ARG A 17 1.29 -3.68 -14.37
N LEU A 18 0.20 -4.36 -14.05
CA LEU A 18 -0.02 -4.96 -12.73
C LEU A 18 1.15 -5.85 -12.29
N THR A 19 1.79 -6.57 -13.23
CA THR A 19 2.98 -7.39 -12.94
C THR A 19 4.13 -6.58 -12.38
N ARG A 20 4.38 -5.37 -12.93
CA ARG A 20 5.46 -4.49 -12.49
C ARG A 20 5.18 -3.87 -11.12
N VAL A 21 3.92 -3.56 -10.84
CA VAL A 21 3.50 -3.11 -9.50
C VAL A 21 3.73 -4.22 -8.47
N ASN A 22 3.31 -5.45 -8.79
CA ASN A 22 3.54 -6.60 -7.93
C ASN A 22 5.03 -6.92 -7.71
N GLU A 23 5.87 -6.72 -8.73
CA GLU A 23 7.33 -6.82 -8.61
C GLU A 23 7.87 -5.78 -7.62
N LYS A 24 7.49 -4.49 -7.74
CA LYS A 24 7.91 -3.46 -6.78
C LYS A 24 7.48 -3.76 -5.35
N VAL A 25 6.24 -4.23 -5.17
CA VAL A 25 5.72 -4.62 -3.85
C VAL A 25 6.61 -5.69 -3.23
N ARG A 26 6.96 -6.74 -4.00
CA ARG A 26 7.87 -7.80 -3.54
C ARG A 26 9.25 -7.24 -3.22
N ASP A 27 9.83 -6.45 -4.11
CA ASP A 27 11.16 -5.85 -3.90
C ASP A 27 11.23 -5.04 -2.60
N TRP A 28 10.17 -4.28 -2.26
CA TRP A 28 10.12 -3.54 -1.01
C TRP A 28 9.99 -4.43 0.22
N LEU A 29 9.10 -5.43 0.17
CA LEU A 29 8.92 -6.38 1.27
C LEU A 29 10.22 -7.19 1.52
N ASP A 30 10.86 -7.67 0.46
CA ASP A 30 12.13 -8.41 0.51
C ASP A 30 13.28 -7.53 1.03
N ALA A 31 13.23 -6.22 0.77
CA ALA A 31 14.18 -5.26 1.31
C ALA A 31 13.94 -4.91 2.80
N GLY A 32 12.86 -5.40 3.42
CA GLY A 32 12.54 -5.20 4.83
C GLY A 32 11.43 -4.17 5.11
N THR A 33 10.70 -3.74 4.08
CA THR A 33 9.51 -2.89 4.27
C THR A 33 8.43 -3.67 5.00
N ARG A 34 7.82 -3.08 6.04
CA ARG A 34 6.83 -3.76 6.88
C ARG A 34 5.40 -3.60 6.37
N MET A 35 5.13 -2.56 5.57
CA MET A 35 3.83 -2.32 4.94
C MET A 35 4.01 -1.66 3.58
N VAL A 36 3.35 -2.19 2.56
CA VAL A 36 3.24 -1.54 1.25
C VAL A 36 1.77 -1.27 0.95
N VAL A 37 1.42 -0.03 0.65
CA VAL A 37 0.06 0.34 0.23
C VAL A 37 0.07 0.66 -1.25
N VAL A 38 -0.67 -0.13 -2.03
CA VAL A 38 -0.89 0.12 -3.45
C VAL A 38 -2.20 0.87 -3.61
N VAL A 39 -2.14 2.13 -4.02
CA VAL A 39 -3.31 2.98 -4.26
C VAL A 39 -3.71 2.89 -5.73
N ASN A 40 -5.00 2.67 -6.00
CA ASN A 40 -5.58 2.65 -7.34
C ASN A 40 -6.56 3.81 -7.55
N PRO A 41 -6.13 4.93 -8.15
CA PRO A 41 -7.01 6.07 -8.40
C PRO A 41 -8.18 5.76 -9.33
N ARG A 42 -8.06 4.78 -10.23
CA ARG A 42 -9.14 4.41 -11.17
C ARG A 42 -10.25 3.64 -10.49
N ARG A 43 -9.91 2.77 -9.54
CA ARG A 43 -10.88 1.99 -8.76
C ARG A 43 -11.26 2.66 -7.44
N ARG A 44 -10.51 3.69 -7.03
CA ARG A 44 -10.63 4.38 -5.76
C ARG A 44 -10.55 3.40 -4.58
N ASP A 45 -9.55 2.52 -4.66
CA ASP A 45 -9.22 1.54 -3.63
C ASP A 45 -7.74 1.62 -3.24
N ALA A 46 -7.40 1.01 -2.10
CA ALA A 46 -6.05 0.84 -1.64
C ALA A 46 -5.86 -0.61 -1.16
N THR A 47 -4.82 -1.30 -1.64
CA THR A 47 -4.46 -2.64 -1.20
C THR A 47 -3.24 -2.58 -0.30
N VAL A 48 -3.37 -3.13 0.90
CA VAL A 48 -2.29 -3.27 1.87
C VAL A 48 -1.62 -4.63 1.70
N HIS A 49 -0.30 -4.62 1.62
CA HIS A 49 0.55 -5.81 1.61
C HIS A 49 1.44 -5.81 2.86
N LEU A 50 1.38 -6.89 3.62
CA LEU A 50 2.24 -7.15 4.78
C LEU A 50 3.11 -8.39 4.49
N PRO A 51 4.30 -8.51 5.12
CA PRO A 51 5.14 -9.69 4.97
C PRO A 51 4.43 -10.98 5.40
N ASN A 52 4.42 -11.99 4.51
CA ASN A 52 3.83 -13.32 4.76
C ASN A 52 2.31 -13.34 5.02
N GLU A 53 1.59 -12.29 4.63
CA GLU A 53 0.13 -12.21 4.73
C GLU A 53 -0.50 -12.03 3.35
N ASP A 54 -1.76 -12.43 3.24
CA ASP A 54 -2.54 -12.16 2.03
C ASP A 54 -2.88 -10.66 1.95
N PRO A 55 -2.82 -10.05 0.76
CA PRO A 55 -3.14 -8.63 0.60
C PRO A 55 -4.60 -8.34 0.92
N VAL A 56 -4.86 -7.20 1.57
CA VAL A 56 -6.23 -6.75 1.92
C VAL A 56 -6.54 -5.47 1.19
N THR A 57 -7.67 -5.43 0.48
CA THR A 57 -8.13 -4.24 -0.25
C THR A 57 -9.19 -3.50 0.55
N PHE A 58 -8.99 -2.19 0.67
CA PHE A 58 -9.86 -1.22 1.32
C PHE A 58 -10.47 -0.32 0.24
N THR A 59 -11.78 -0.13 0.31
CA THR A 59 -12.57 0.73 -0.56
C THR A 59 -12.75 2.11 0.06
N GLU A 60 -13.38 3.05 -0.66
CA GLU A 60 -13.66 4.40 -0.13
C GLU A 60 -14.50 4.43 1.16
N GLU A 61 -15.25 3.36 1.43
CA GLU A 61 -16.08 3.22 2.64
C GLU A 61 -15.26 2.83 3.88
N ASP A 62 -14.02 2.38 3.66
CA ASP A 62 -13.15 1.86 4.70
C ASP A 62 -12.15 2.91 5.22
N THR A 63 -11.48 2.56 6.32
CA THR A 63 -10.39 3.32 6.92
C THR A 63 -9.13 2.45 6.90
N LEU A 64 -8.04 3.00 6.35
CA LEU A 64 -6.72 2.38 6.45
C LEU A 64 -6.17 2.60 7.86
N ASP A 65 -5.69 1.53 8.46
CA ASP A 65 -5.00 1.52 9.75
C ASP A 65 -3.51 1.20 9.51
N GLY A 66 -2.62 2.00 10.11
CA GLY A 66 -1.18 1.79 10.05
C GLY A 66 -0.67 0.67 10.95
N GLY A 67 -1.50 0.16 11.85
CA GLY A 67 -1.18 -0.88 12.82
C GLY A 67 0.12 -0.58 13.58
N ASP A 68 0.92 -1.63 13.81
CA ASP A 68 2.23 -1.51 14.46
C ASP A 68 3.32 -0.88 13.57
N VAL A 69 3.03 -0.65 12.29
CA VAL A 69 3.97 -0.02 11.34
C VAL A 69 3.93 1.49 11.50
N VAL A 70 2.74 2.07 11.61
CA VAL A 70 2.54 3.50 11.92
C VAL A 70 1.51 3.64 13.05
N PRO A 71 1.91 3.46 14.31
CA PRO A 71 0.98 3.41 15.43
C PRO A 71 0.13 4.68 15.59
N GLY A 72 -1.18 4.49 15.72
CA GLY A 72 -2.16 5.57 15.90
C GLY A 72 -2.47 6.38 14.64
N TRP A 73 -1.92 6.00 13.49
CA TRP A 73 -2.32 6.56 12.20
C TRP A 73 -3.50 5.80 11.63
N GLU A 74 -4.57 6.53 11.36
CA GLU A 74 -5.75 6.06 10.63
C GLU A 74 -6.08 7.07 9.53
N MET A 75 -6.57 6.58 8.39
CA MET A 75 -6.95 7.43 7.27
C MET A 75 -8.16 6.87 6.52
N PRO A 76 -9.30 7.58 6.49
CA PRO A 76 -10.42 7.23 5.63
C PRO A 76 -9.97 7.19 4.17
N VAL A 77 -10.17 6.08 3.48
CA VAL A 77 -9.65 5.86 2.11
C VAL A 77 -10.15 6.91 1.13
N LYS A 78 -11.41 7.32 1.25
CA LYS A 78 -12.00 8.41 0.46
C LYS A 78 -11.18 9.70 0.46
N ASN A 79 -10.45 10.00 1.54
CA ASN A 79 -9.65 11.23 1.65
C ASN A 79 -8.42 11.22 0.72
N ILE A 80 -7.99 10.06 0.22
CA ILE A 80 -6.90 9.95 -0.75
C ILE A 80 -7.31 10.55 -2.12
N PHE A 81 -8.61 10.55 -2.43
CA PHE A 81 -9.14 10.84 -3.76
C PHE A 81 -9.96 12.14 -3.83
N ASN A 82 -9.92 12.97 -2.79
CA ASN A 82 -10.69 14.22 -2.67
C ASN A 82 -9.82 15.46 -2.81
#